data_AF-A0A9D6BJF7-F1
#
_entry.id   AF-A0A9D6BJF7-F1
#
_cell.length_a   1.000
_cell.length_b   1.000
_cell.length_c   1.000
_cell.angle_alpha   90.00
_cell.angle_beta   90.00
_cell.angle_gamma   90.00
#
_symmetry.space_group_name_H-M   'P 1'
#
loop_
_entity.id
_entity.type
_entity.pdbx_description
1 polymer ?
#
loop_
_entity_poly.entity_id
_entity_poly.type
_entity_poly.pdbx_seq_one_letter_code
_entity_poly.pdbx_strand_id
1 'polypeptide(L)'
;MSDSRTDSLVDQAGQVRAGEEVDVAKVTAYLQAHGLKLEGTPELKQFPGGASNLTYQLSYANVDLILRRPPFGHIAKSAHDVVREAEVMRKLKPVYPKVPAILAICEDASVIGAPFYVMERLVGNIPRQNLSPELGLDEAKTRQLCLNVLDTLVDLHKLDPKAAGLDTLGKGEGYVARQVEGWTKRYRAARTDDVGDFEQVMAWLAEKMPKQEVAIRLIHNDFRFDNVVLDVNDPLKVIGVLDWEMATLGDPLMDLGSSLAYWVQADDDMFMKGSRRQPTNARGMLTREEVIRYYAEKTGFSVDNFDFYTVYGLFRLAGIAQQIYKRFKEGNARNPAFATFGPFVSYLEQRCLGIIAQSKL
;
A
#
# COMPACT_ATOMS: atom_id res chain seq x y z
N MET A 1 12.06 31.53 3.32
CA MET A 1 11.25 31.44 4.54
C MET A 1 10.22 30.36 4.26
N SER A 2 10.36 29.17 4.81
CA SER A 2 9.33 28.14 4.66
C SER A 2 8.07 28.64 5.33
N ASP A 3 6.94 28.54 4.63
CA ASP A 3 5.65 28.84 5.22
C ASP A 3 5.38 27.75 6.27
N SER A 4 5.33 28.11 7.55
CA SER A 4 5.20 27.16 8.68
C SER A 4 4.03 26.18 8.55
N ARG A 5 3.02 26.54 7.75
CA ARG A 5 1.86 25.72 7.40
C ARG A 5 2.15 24.62 6.36
N THR A 6 3.13 24.85 5.49
CA THR A 6 3.58 23.85 4.51
C THR A 6 4.40 22.77 5.22
N ASP A 7 5.24 23.16 6.19
CA ASP A 7 6.10 22.23 6.91
C ASP A 7 5.33 21.23 7.78
N SER A 8 4.17 21.60 8.32
CA SER A 8 3.28 20.75 9.13
C SER A 8 2.45 19.76 8.31
N LEU A 9 2.20 20.05 7.03
CA LEU A 9 1.40 19.21 6.13
C LEU A 9 2.24 18.21 5.34
N VAL A 10 3.52 18.48 5.13
CA VAL A 10 4.43 17.61 4.38
C VAL A 10 4.93 16.48 5.27
N ASP A 11 4.95 15.25 4.75
CA ASP A 11 5.55 14.10 5.45
C ASP A 11 7.07 14.32 5.59
N GLN A 12 7.58 14.25 6.82
CA GLN A 12 8.96 14.59 7.16
C GLN A 12 9.79 13.35 7.50
N ALA A 13 10.99 13.28 6.94
CA ALA A 13 12.00 12.33 7.37
C ALA A 13 12.69 12.79 8.66
N GLY A 14 13.01 11.85 9.54
CA GLY A 14 13.69 12.08 10.80
C GLY A 14 15.17 11.68 10.78
N GLN A 15 15.77 11.60 11.96
CA GLN A 15 17.13 11.07 12.11
C GLN A 15 17.19 9.62 11.63
N VAL A 16 18.31 9.28 10.98
CA VAL A 16 18.60 7.91 10.58
C VAL A 16 18.78 7.06 11.83
N ARG A 17 18.13 5.88 11.85
CA ARG A 17 18.28 4.93 12.95
C ARG A 17 19.72 4.39 12.99
N ALA A 18 20.24 4.20 14.20
CA ALA A 18 21.61 3.70 14.40
C ALA A 18 21.79 2.32 13.76
N GLY A 19 22.84 2.16 12.94
CA GLY A 19 23.13 0.94 12.19
C GLY A 19 22.36 0.82 10.86
N GLU A 20 21.53 1.82 10.53
CA GLU A 20 20.82 1.90 9.25
C GLU A 20 21.36 3.03 8.34
N GLU A 21 22.59 3.50 8.58
CA GLU A 21 23.24 4.54 7.81
C GLU A 21 23.66 4.07 6.40
N VAL A 22 23.59 4.97 5.43
CA VAL A 22 23.97 4.73 4.04
C VAL A 22 25.18 5.60 3.68
N ASP A 23 26.14 5.03 2.95
CA ASP A 23 27.30 5.77 2.44
C ASP A 23 26.88 6.74 1.34
N VAL A 24 26.55 7.98 1.74
CA VAL A 24 26.06 9.02 0.83
C VAL A 24 27.07 9.43 -0.24
N ALA A 25 28.38 9.25 0.00
CA ALA A 25 29.41 9.59 -0.98
C ALA A 25 29.37 8.60 -2.15
N LYS A 26 29.26 7.29 -1.85
CA LYS A 26 29.10 6.26 -2.88
C LYS A 26 27.80 6.42 -3.67
N VAL A 27 26.69 6.73 -2.98
CA VAL A 27 25.41 7.01 -3.64
C VAL A 27 25.53 8.24 -4.56
N THR A 28 26.11 9.33 -4.08
CA THR A 28 26.29 10.56 -4.88
C THR A 28 27.11 10.30 -6.13
N ALA A 29 28.25 9.59 -5.98
CA ALA A 29 29.11 9.22 -7.10
C ALA A 29 28.37 8.35 -8.13
N TYR A 30 27.60 7.37 -7.66
CA TYR A 30 26.76 6.54 -8.52
C TYR A 30 25.75 7.39 -9.31
N LEU A 31 25.00 8.25 -8.63
CA LEU A 31 23.97 9.08 -9.26
C LEU A 31 24.56 10.07 -10.28
N GLN A 32 25.71 10.67 -9.99
CA GLN A 32 26.43 11.54 -10.93
C GLN A 32 26.90 10.78 -12.18
N ALA A 33 27.41 9.56 -12.01
CA ALA A 33 27.78 8.68 -13.13
C ALA A 33 26.56 8.31 -14.01
N HIS A 34 25.35 8.34 -13.44
CA HIS A 34 24.08 8.10 -14.14
C HIS A 34 23.42 9.39 -14.65
N GLY A 35 24.16 10.51 -14.67
CA GLY A 35 23.73 11.75 -15.33
C GLY A 35 22.95 12.73 -14.45
N LEU A 36 22.78 12.45 -13.15
CA LEU A 36 22.16 13.41 -12.24
C LEU A 36 23.15 14.53 -11.89
N LYS A 37 22.71 15.78 -12.02
CA LYS A 37 23.48 16.96 -11.60
C LYS A 37 23.17 17.25 -10.14
N LEU A 38 24.12 16.94 -9.25
CA LEU A 38 23.97 17.05 -7.80
C LEU A 38 25.00 18.03 -7.24
N GLU A 39 24.55 18.96 -6.40
CA GLU A 39 25.39 19.98 -5.80
C GLU A 39 25.60 19.71 -4.29
N GLY A 40 26.87 19.56 -3.91
CA GLY A 40 27.29 19.34 -2.53
C GLY A 40 27.09 17.91 -2.02
N THR A 41 27.30 17.73 -0.73
CA THR A 41 27.05 16.48 0.00
C THR A 41 25.61 16.51 0.53
N PRO A 42 24.80 15.46 0.33
CA PRO A 42 23.41 15.50 0.77
C PRO A 42 23.29 15.36 2.29
N GLU A 43 22.31 16.03 2.88
CA GLU A 43 21.80 15.65 4.19
C GLU A 43 20.99 14.35 4.04
N LEU A 44 21.28 13.35 4.86
CA LEU A 44 20.56 12.07 4.88
C LEU A 44 19.57 12.05 6.04
N LYS A 45 18.29 11.84 5.71
CA LYS A 45 17.22 11.59 6.70
C LYS A 45 16.49 10.30 6.36
N GLN A 46 15.82 9.73 7.34
CA GLN A 46 15.09 8.47 7.20
C GLN A 46 13.61 8.64 7.53
N PHE A 47 12.73 8.09 6.70
CA PHE A 47 11.31 8.08 7.01
C PHE A 47 11.00 7.05 8.11
N PRO A 48 10.09 7.37 9.05
CA PRO A 48 9.65 6.42 10.06
C PRO A 48 8.73 5.33 9.50
N GLY A 49 8.05 5.61 8.37
CA GLY A 49 7.25 4.65 7.62
C GLY A 49 8.08 3.74 6.70
N GLY A 50 7.46 2.70 6.13
CA GLY A 50 8.14 1.74 5.26
C GLY A 50 8.74 0.56 6.02
N ALA A 51 7.91 -0.19 6.76
CA ALA A 51 8.37 -1.33 7.55
C ALA A 51 8.95 -2.49 6.72
N SER A 52 8.60 -2.55 5.42
CA SER A 52 9.15 -3.52 4.47
C SER A 52 10.51 -3.05 3.94
N ASN A 53 10.55 -1.91 3.23
CA ASN A 53 11.77 -1.33 2.65
C ASN A 53 12.12 0.02 3.29
N LEU A 54 13.40 0.22 3.57
CA LEU A 54 13.90 1.46 4.16
C LEU A 54 13.85 2.58 3.12
N THR A 55 13.32 3.72 3.54
CA THR A 55 13.13 4.90 2.69
C THR A 55 13.88 6.09 3.29
N TYR A 56 14.73 6.72 2.48
CA TYR A 56 15.60 7.82 2.88
C TYR A 56 15.36 9.03 2.01
N GLN A 57 15.49 10.21 2.61
CA GLN A 57 15.59 11.47 1.91
C GLN A 57 17.07 11.85 1.77
N LEU A 58 17.46 12.21 0.55
CA LEU A 58 18.76 12.80 0.21
C LEU A 58 18.52 14.25 -0.18
N SER A 59 18.94 15.19 0.67
CA SER A 59 18.77 16.63 0.42
C SER A 59 20.09 17.26 -0.02
N TYR A 60 20.22 17.47 -1.34
CA TYR A 60 21.31 18.22 -1.95
C TYR A 60 20.99 19.72 -1.96
N ALA A 61 21.98 20.56 -2.28
CA ALA A 61 21.77 22.01 -2.35
C ALA A 61 20.75 22.42 -3.43
N ASN A 62 20.60 21.60 -4.49
CA ASN A 62 19.76 21.91 -5.64
C ASN A 62 18.53 21.01 -5.78
N VAL A 63 18.44 19.88 -5.07
CA VAL A 63 17.35 18.90 -5.23
C VAL A 63 17.20 17.97 -4.03
N ASP A 64 15.96 17.59 -3.73
CA ASP A 64 15.63 16.50 -2.82
C ASP A 64 15.27 15.22 -3.58
N LEU A 65 15.88 14.11 -3.19
CA LEU A 65 15.63 12.79 -3.78
C LEU A 65 15.19 11.78 -2.71
N ILE A 66 14.50 10.73 -3.15
CA ILE A 66 14.15 9.60 -2.29
C ILE A 66 14.96 8.38 -2.70
N LEU A 67 15.69 7.80 -1.75
CA LEU A 67 16.38 6.52 -1.91
C LEU A 67 15.60 5.43 -1.20
N ARG A 68 15.38 4.30 -1.88
CA ARG A 68 14.74 3.13 -1.29
C ARG A 68 15.62 1.89 -1.43
N ARG A 69 15.74 1.12 -0.34
CA ARG A 69 16.52 -0.12 -0.29
C ARG A 69 15.88 -1.15 0.62
N PRO A 70 16.21 -2.45 0.46
CA PRO A 70 15.84 -3.48 1.41
C PRO A 70 16.41 -3.21 2.82
N PRO A 71 15.87 -3.83 3.89
CA PRO A 71 16.45 -3.77 5.24
C PRO A 71 17.92 -4.21 5.30
N PHE A 72 18.61 -3.91 6.40
CA PHE A 72 19.94 -4.46 6.65
C PHE A 72 19.86 -5.92 7.11
N GLY A 73 20.91 -6.70 6.85
CA GLY A 73 21.01 -8.10 7.27
C GLY A 73 20.66 -9.09 6.17
N HIS A 74 20.46 -10.36 6.56
CA HIS A 74 20.14 -11.42 5.60
C HIS A 74 18.67 -11.34 5.18
N ILE A 75 18.45 -11.16 3.89
CA ILE A 75 17.12 -11.03 3.29
C ILE A 75 16.85 -12.26 2.43
N ALA A 76 15.68 -12.86 2.59
CA ALA A 76 15.26 -13.96 1.73
C ALA A 76 15.20 -13.49 0.27
N LYS A 77 15.75 -14.28 -0.68
CA LYS A 77 15.95 -13.91 -2.09
C LYS A 77 14.75 -13.32 -2.85
N SER A 78 13.52 -13.57 -2.41
CA SER A 78 12.29 -13.06 -3.05
C SER A 78 11.54 -12.01 -2.22
N ALA A 79 12.03 -11.68 -1.02
CA ALA A 79 11.48 -10.61 -0.21
C ALA A 79 12.23 -9.31 -0.57
N HIS A 80 11.52 -8.17 -0.59
CA HIS A 80 12.13 -6.86 -0.78
C HIS A 80 12.80 -6.63 -2.15
N ASP A 81 12.16 -7.08 -3.24
CA ASP A 81 12.63 -6.82 -4.60
C ASP A 81 12.33 -5.36 -5.02
N VAL A 82 13.17 -4.45 -4.50
CA VAL A 82 13.07 -3.00 -4.79
C VAL A 82 13.38 -2.67 -6.26
N VAL A 83 14.09 -3.54 -6.97
CA VAL A 83 14.43 -3.36 -8.39
C VAL A 83 13.18 -3.58 -9.22
N ARG A 84 12.45 -4.68 -8.97
CA ARG A 84 11.15 -4.93 -9.60
C ARG A 84 10.16 -3.79 -9.35
N GLU A 85 10.11 -3.28 -8.12
CA GLU A 85 9.27 -2.12 -7.79
C GLU A 85 9.62 -0.89 -8.64
N ALA A 86 10.90 -0.54 -8.73
CA ALA A 86 11.36 0.59 -9.55
C ALA A 86 11.03 0.39 -11.04
N GLU A 87 11.22 -0.83 -11.57
CA GLU A 87 10.89 -1.16 -12.95
C GLU A 87 9.39 -0.99 -13.26
N VAL A 88 8.51 -1.40 -12.34
CA VAL A 88 7.07 -1.18 -12.46
C VAL A 88 6.76 0.31 -12.55
N MET A 89 7.24 1.12 -11.59
CA MET A 89 6.98 2.56 -11.60
C MET A 89 7.55 3.25 -12.85
N ARG A 90 8.75 2.88 -13.29
CA ARG A 90 9.40 3.44 -14.49
C ARG A 90 8.57 3.20 -15.75
N LYS A 91 8.07 1.98 -15.94
CA LYS A 91 7.22 1.63 -17.09
C LYS A 91 5.83 2.24 -17.00
N LEU A 92 5.33 2.45 -15.78
CA LEU A 92 3.98 2.95 -15.53
C LEU A 92 3.88 4.48 -15.72
N LYS A 93 4.93 5.24 -15.36
CA LYS A 93 4.95 6.73 -15.40
C LYS A 93 4.39 7.36 -16.69
N PRO A 94 4.70 6.88 -17.91
CA PRO A 94 4.21 7.50 -19.15
C PRO A 94 2.69 7.40 -19.35
N VAL A 95 2.05 6.36 -18.80
CA VAL A 95 0.61 6.09 -18.98
C VAL A 95 -0.20 6.34 -17.70
N TYR A 96 0.47 6.46 -16.56
CA TYR A 96 -0.12 6.76 -15.27
C TYR A 96 0.84 7.69 -14.49
N PRO A 97 0.71 9.01 -14.66
CA PRO A 97 1.70 9.99 -14.19
C PRO A 97 1.76 10.14 -12.65
N LYS A 98 0.83 9.50 -11.94
CA LYS A 98 0.70 9.53 -10.47
C LYS A 98 1.68 8.58 -9.75
N VAL A 99 2.67 7.98 -10.43
CA VAL A 99 3.83 7.35 -9.76
C VAL A 99 5.02 8.30 -9.72
N PRO A 100 5.93 8.21 -8.73
CA PRO A 100 7.19 8.94 -8.77
C PRO A 100 8.04 8.58 -10.00
N ALA A 101 8.71 9.57 -10.58
CA ALA A 101 9.74 9.36 -11.59
C ALA A 101 10.94 8.63 -10.99
N ILE A 102 11.29 7.48 -11.56
CA ILE A 102 12.52 6.77 -11.23
C ILE A 102 13.70 7.45 -11.92
N LEU A 103 14.69 7.85 -11.14
CA LEU A 103 15.87 8.58 -11.61
C LEU A 103 17.09 7.67 -11.75
N ALA A 104 17.21 6.66 -10.91
CA ALA A 104 18.27 5.66 -10.99
C ALA A 104 17.85 4.33 -10.35
N ILE A 105 18.36 3.22 -10.88
CA ILE A 105 18.23 1.88 -10.32
C ILE A 105 19.64 1.31 -10.23
N CYS A 106 20.02 0.76 -9.08
CA CYS A 106 21.32 0.14 -8.83
C CYS A 106 21.13 -1.29 -8.37
N GLU A 107 21.54 -2.25 -9.19
CA GLU A 107 21.56 -3.68 -8.84
C GLU A 107 22.87 -4.09 -8.16
N ASP A 108 23.93 -3.28 -8.29
CA ASP A 108 25.24 -3.57 -7.72
C ASP A 108 25.25 -3.33 -6.20
N ALA A 109 25.18 -4.43 -5.44
CA ALA A 109 25.28 -4.40 -3.99
C ALA A 109 26.65 -3.91 -3.47
N SER A 110 27.69 -3.81 -4.30
CA SER A 110 28.99 -3.27 -3.88
C SER A 110 28.95 -1.78 -3.51
N VAL A 111 27.93 -1.05 -4.00
CA VAL A 111 27.78 0.38 -3.79
C VAL A 111 27.38 0.68 -2.33
N ILE A 112 26.28 0.11 -1.82
CA ILE A 112 25.82 0.34 -0.43
C ILE A 112 25.38 -0.93 0.32
N GLY A 113 25.84 -2.10 -0.13
CA GLY A 113 25.56 -3.39 0.50
C GLY A 113 24.23 -4.04 0.09
N ALA A 114 23.44 -3.41 -0.78
CA ALA A 114 22.20 -3.94 -1.31
C ALA A 114 21.80 -3.22 -2.62
N PRO A 115 20.96 -3.82 -3.47
CA PRO A 115 20.27 -3.10 -4.52
C PRO A 115 19.44 -1.95 -3.97
N PHE A 116 19.33 -0.87 -4.73
CA PHE A 116 18.53 0.30 -4.37
C PHE A 116 18.02 1.02 -5.61
N TYR A 117 17.05 1.90 -5.43
CA TYR A 117 16.67 2.86 -6.45
C TYR A 117 16.54 4.26 -5.87
N VAL A 118 16.60 5.26 -6.75
CA VAL A 118 16.40 6.66 -6.41
C VAL A 118 15.29 7.23 -7.31
N MET A 119 14.36 7.96 -6.70
CA MET A 119 13.22 8.57 -7.36
C MET A 119 13.06 10.03 -6.98
N GLU A 120 12.23 10.75 -7.74
CA GLU A 120 11.83 12.11 -7.39
C GLU A 120 11.15 12.16 -6.01
N ARG A 121 11.35 13.26 -5.28
CA ARG A 121 10.57 13.53 -4.08
C ARG A 121 9.24 14.18 -4.46
N LEU A 122 8.13 13.50 -4.15
CA LEU A 122 6.81 14.11 -4.17
C LEU A 122 6.60 14.88 -2.86
N VAL A 123 6.58 16.21 -2.94
CA VAL A 123 6.35 17.08 -1.77
C VAL A 123 4.86 17.27 -1.59
N GLY A 124 4.29 16.58 -0.60
CA GLY A 124 2.85 16.57 -0.41
C GLY A 124 2.40 16.06 0.97
N ASN A 125 1.09 16.14 1.20
CA ASN A 125 0.46 15.58 2.39
C ASN A 125 0.09 14.10 2.17
N ILE A 126 0.39 13.24 3.15
CA ILE A 126 -0.07 11.85 3.15
C ILE A 126 -1.21 11.71 4.16
N PRO A 127 -2.44 11.39 3.72
CA PRO A 127 -3.58 11.22 4.62
C PRO A 127 -3.39 10.02 5.56
N ARG A 128 -3.01 10.28 6.80
CA ARG A 128 -2.87 9.28 7.87
C ARG A 128 -4.22 9.03 8.55
N GLN A 129 -4.21 8.56 9.80
CA GLN A 129 -5.40 8.20 10.57
C GLN A 129 -6.46 9.31 10.60
N ASN A 130 -6.07 10.58 10.72
CA ASN A 130 -6.97 11.73 10.68
C ASN A 130 -6.54 12.71 9.58
N LEU A 131 -7.51 13.34 8.92
CA LEU A 131 -7.23 14.49 8.05
C LEU A 131 -6.74 15.65 8.92
N SER A 132 -5.67 16.32 8.50
CA SER A 132 -5.19 17.51 9.18
C SER A 132 -6.22 18.64 9.03
N PRO A 133 -6.61 19.34 10.12
CA PRO A 133 -7.46 20.52 10.04
C PRO A 133 -6.89 21.61 9.11
N GLU A 134 -5.57 21.66 8.96
CA GLU A 134 -4.87 22.65 8.14
C GLU A 134 -5.14 22.49 6.64
N LEU A 135 -5.61 21.31 6.21
CA LEU A 135 -6.09 21.06 4.84
C LEU A 135 -7.38 21.83 4.52
N GLY A 136 -8.08 22.36 5.53
CA GLY A 136 -9.29 23.18 5.33
C GLY A 136 -10.43 22.43 4.61
N LEU A 137 -10.52 21.12 4.86
CA LEU A 137 -11.54 20.25 4.27
C LEU A 137 -12.82 20.30 5.12
N ASP A 138 -13.89 20.84 4.53
CA ASP A 138 -15.25 20.63 5.02
C ASP A 138 -15.80 19.28 4.52
N GLU A 139 -17.06 18.97 4.84
CA GLU A 139 -17.69 17.71 4.46
C GLU A 139 -17.76 17.52 2.93
N ALA A 140 -18.10 18.58 2.18
CA ALA A 140 -18.21 18.51 0.73
C ALA A 140 -16.84 18.29 0.07
N LYS A 141 -15.81 19.01 0.53
CA LYS A 141 -14.42 18.83 0.07
C LYS A 141 -13.86 17.47 0.48
N THR A 142 -14.21 16.95 1.66
CA THR A 142 -13.83 15.60 2.09
C THR A 142 -14.45 14.55 1.18
N ARG A 143 -15.72 14.72 0.79
CA ARG A 143 -16.36 13.87 -0.21
C ARG A 143 -15.65 13.95 -1.56
N GLN A 144 -15.32 15.16 -2.03
CA GLN A 144 -14.60 15.31 -3.30
C GLN A 144 -13.21 14.68 -3.26
N LEU A 145 -12.46 14.84 -2.16
CA LEU A 145 -11.18 14.16 -1.96
C LEU A 145 -11.34 12.64 -2.03
N CYS A 146 -12.37 12.11 -1.37
CA CYS A 146 -12.70 10.68 -1.42
C CYS A 146 -12.87 10.19 -2.86
N LEU A 147 -13.66 10.90 -3.66
CA LEU A 147 -13.88 10.58 -5.07
C LEU A 147 -12.58 10.68 -5.88
N ASN A 148 -11.75 11.71 -5.68
CA ASN A 148 -10.50 11.88 -6.42
C ASN A 148 -9.47 10.77 -6.13
N VAL A 149 -9.45 10.26 -4.89
CA VAL A 149 -8.63 9.10 -4.51
C VAL A 149 -9.18 7.82 -5.15
N LEU A 150 -10.51 7.63 -5.19
CA LEU A 150 -11.12 6.49 -5.88
C LEU A 150 -10.91 6.54 -7.40
N ASP A 151 -11.01 7.72 -8.02
CA ASP A 151 -10.70 7.93 -9.43
C ASP A 151 -9.25 7.55 -9.74
N THR A 152 -8.33 7.79 -8.81
CA THR A 152 -6.93 7.37 -8.93
C THR A 152 -6.76 5.85 -9.00
N LEU A 153 -7.57 5.08 -8.25
CA LEU A 153 -7.63 3.61 -8.33
C LEU A 153 -8.34 3.14 -9.60
N VAL A 154 -9.44 3.79 -9.97
CA VAL A 154 -10.18 3.52 -11.20
C VAL A 154 -9.28 3.70 -12.42
N ASP A 155 -8.55 4.80 -12.50
CA ASP A 155 -7.60 5.10 -13.57
C ASP A 155 -6.59 3.96 -13.72
N LEU A 156 -6.03 3.49 -12.60
CA LEU A 156 -5.07 2.37 -12.58
C LEU A 156 -5.70 1.10 -13.14
N HIS A 157 -6.89 0.73 -12.66
CA HIS A 157 -7.57 -0.50 -13.06
C HIS A 157 -8.14 -0.45 -14.49
N LYS A 158 -8.24 0.73 -15.11
CA LYS A 158 -8.64 0.89 -16.51
C LYS A 158 -7.48 0.83 -17.49
N LEU A 159 -6.24 0.90 -17.00
CA LEU A 159 -5.06 0.75 -17.86
C LEU A 159 -5.07 -0.61 -18.55
N ASP A 160 -4.58 -0.60 -19.79
CA ASP A 160 -4.18 -1.82 -20.49
C ASP A 160 -2.73 -2.14 -20.08
N PRO A 161 -2.48 -3.26 -19.38
CA PRO A 161 -1.13 -3.66 -19.00
C PRO A 161 -0.17 -3.78 -20.18
N LYS A 162 -0.67 -4.15 -21.37
CA LYS A 162 0.14 -4.28 -22.58
C LYS A 162 0.59 -2.91 -23.08
N ALA A 163 -0.30 -1.92 -23.08
CA ALA A 163 0.05 -0.54 -23.43
C ALA A 163 1.09 0.06 -22.46
N ALA A 164 1.13 -0.41 -21.21
CA ALA A 164 2.13 -0.03 -20.21
C ALA A 164 3.44 -0.85 -20.29
N GLY A 165 3.55 -1.87 -21.16
CA GLY A 165 4.71 -2.77 -21.20
C GLY A 165 4.88 -3.64 -19.94
N LEU A 166 3.77 -3.92 -19.26
CA LEU A 166 3.68 -4.64 -17.98
C LEU A 166 2.90 -5.97 -18.09
N ASP A 167 2.62 -6.43 -19.31
CA ASP A 167 1.87 -7.67 -19.61
C ASP A 167 2.53 -8.94 -19.07
N THR A 168 3.82 -8.88 -18.73
CA THR A 168 4.57 -10.00 -18.13
C THR A 168 4.74 -9.90 -16.61
N LEU A 169 4.14 -8.90 -15.93
CA LEU A 169 4.34 -8.67 -14.49
C LEU A 169 3.71 -9.75 -13.59
N GLY A 170 2.72 -10.48 -14.10
CA GLY A 170 1.98 -11.51 -13.37
C GLY A 170 1.83 -12.80 -14.17
N LYS A 171 1.13 -13.76 -13.57
CA LYS A 171 0.87 -15.09 -14.17
C LYS A 171 -0.43 -15.16 -14.99
N GLY A 172 -1.09 -14.02 -15.22
CA GLY A 172 -2.37 -13.95 -15.94
C GLY A 172 -3.53 -14.59 -15.17
N GLU A 173 -4.43 -15.25 -15.91
CA GLU A 173 -5.65 -15.94 -15.43
C GLU A 173 -5.39 -16.90 -14.25
N GLY A 174 -6.42 -17.14 -13.43
CA GLY A 174 -6.32 -17.95 -12.21
C GLY A 174 -5.67 -17.21 -11.04
N TYR A 175 -5.63 -15.88 -11.10
CA TYR A 175 -5.18 -15.02 -10.01
C TYR A 175 -6.01 -15.25 -8.74
N VAL A 176 -7.34 -15.30 -8.85
CA VAL A 176 -8.23 -15.45 -7.69
C VAL A 176 -7.92 -16.74 -6.92
N ALA A 177 -7.90 -17.88 -7.61
CA ALA A 177 -7.60 -19.18 -7.01
C ALA A 177 -6.22 -19.19 -6.32
N ARG A 178 -5.19 -18.66 -7.00
CA ARG A 178 -3.84 -18.56 -6.42
C ARG A 178 -3.80 -17.71 -5.14
N GLN A 179 -4.57 -16.62 -5.09
CA GLN A 179 -4.62 -15.77 -3.91
C GLN A 179 -5.35 -16.48 -2.75
N VAL A 180 -6.51 -17.09 -3.01
CA VAL A 180 -7.26 -17.86 -1.99
C VAL A 180 -6.37 -18.96 -1.42
N GLU A 181 -5.80 -19.83 -2.27
CA GLU A 181 -4.91 -20.91 -1.83
C GLU A 181 -3.66 -20.40 -1.10
N GLY A 182 -3.06 -19.32 -1.61
CA GLY A 182 -1.86 -18.73 -1.03
C GLY A 182 -2.10 -18.19 0.38
N TRP A 183 -3.18 -17.44 0.58
CA TRP A 183 -3.54 -16.89 1.89
C TRP A 183 -4.03 -17.96 2.86
N THR A 184 -4.74 -19.00 2.39
CA THR A 184 -5.05 -20.20 3.19
C THR A 184 -3.80 -20.86 3.73
N LYS A 185 -2.80 -21.13 2.88
CA LYS A 185 -1.53 -21.73 3.31
C LYS A 185 -0.79 -20.84 4.32
N ARG A 186 -0.73 -19.53 4.06
CA ARG A 186 -0.07 -18.56 4.97
C ARG A 186 -0.77 -18.49 6.31
N TYR A 187 -2.10 -18.44 6.36
CA TYR A 187 -2.85 -18.37 7.61
C TYR A 187 -2.61 -19.62 8.45
N ARG A 188 -2.78 -20.82 7.88
CA ARG A 188 -2.51 -22.09 8.58
C ARG A 188 -1.09 -22.16 9.13
N ALA A 189 -0.09 -21.71 8.36
CA ALA A 189 1.30 -21.68 8.81
C ALA A 189 1.56 -20.64 9.92
N ALA A 190 0.79 -19.55 9.95
CA ALA A 190 0.92 -18.46 10.91
C ALA A 190 0.03 -18.61 12.15
N ARG A 191 -0.94 -19.53 12.14
CA ARG A 191 -1.91 -19.71 13.21
C ARG A 191 -1.23 -20.00 14.55
N THR A 192 -1.75 -19.36 15.59
CA THR A 192 -1.41 -19.60 17.00
C THR A 192 -2.61 -20.23 17.72
N ASP A 193 -2.39 -20.78 18.89
CA ASP A 193 -3.38 -21.49 19.71
C ASP A 193 -4.48 -20.60 20.33
N ASP A 194 -4.29 -19.28 20.31
CA ASP A 194 -5.16 -18.26 20.90
C ASP A 194 -6.00 -17.46 19.89
N VAL A 195 -5.98 -17.86 18.61
CA VAL A 195 -6.84 -17.32 17.55
C VAL A 195 -7.65 -18.43 16.91
N GLY A 196 -8.76 -18.06 16.26
CA GLY A 196 -9.59 -19.03 15.51
C GLY A 196 -8.83 -19.69 14.36
N ASP A 197 -9.44 -20.71 13.76
CA ASP A 197 -8.79 -21.48 12.69
C ASP A 197 -9.08 -20.96 11.28
N PHE A 198 -10.07 -20.07 11.12
CA PHE A 198 -10.58 -19.57 9.84
C PHE A 198 -11.04 -20.65 8.87
N GLU A 199 -11.21 -21.92 9.29
CA GLU A 199 -11.46 -23.02 8.35
C GLU A 199 -12.80 -22.87 7.62
N GLN A 200 -13.84 -22.38 8.31
CA GLN A 200 -15.12 -22.06 7.67
C GLN A 200 -14.98 -20.93 6.63
N VAL A 201 -14.19 -19.89 6.93
CA VAL A 201 -13.95 -18.76 6.01
C VAL A 201 -13.15 -19.23 4.79
N MET A 202 -12.09 -20.02 5.01
CA MET A 202 -11.25 -20.57 3.93
C MET A 202 -12.03 -21.53 3.04
N ALA A 203 -12.87 -22.39 3.61
CA ALA A 203 -13.73 -23.30 2.85
C ALA A 203 -14.74 -22.51 2.00
N TRP A 204 -15.40 -21.50 2.59
CA TRP A 204 -16.35 -20.66 1.87
C TRP A 204 -15.68 -19.88 0.73
N LEU A 205 -14.49 -19.31 0.94
CA LEU A 205 -13.74 -18.63 -0.12
C LEU A 205 -13.36 -19.59 -1.25
N ALA A 206 -12.94 -20.81 -0.94
CA ALA A 206 -12.61 -21.81 -1.96
C ALA A 206 -13.84 -22.24 -2.77
N GLU A 207 -15.02 -22.34 -2.14
CA GLU A 207 -16.28 -22.70 -2.79
C GLU A 207 -16.85 -21.56 -3.64
N LYS A 208 -16.84 -20.32 -3.12
CA LYS A 208 -17.56 -19.17 -3.69
C LYS A 208 -16.72 -18.29 -4.60
N MET A 209 -15.42 -18.56 -4.74
CA MET A 209 -14.58 -17.76 -5.64
C MET A 209 -15.13 -17.77 -7.08
N PRO A 210 -15.14 -16.63 -7.78
CA PRO A 210 -15.50 -16.56 -9.19
C PRO A 210 -14.68 -17.53 -10.04
N LYS A 211 -15.33 -18.17 -11.02
CA LYS A 211 -14.65 -19.10 -11.95
C LYS A 211 -13.66 -18.41 -12.88
N GLN A 212 -13.89 -17.12 -13.14
CA GLN A 212 -13.08 -16.27 -14.00
C GLN A 212 -12.93 -14.91 -13.33
N GLU A 213 -11.77 -14.28 -13.51
CA GLU A 213 -11.57 -12.89 -13.15
C GLU A 213 -12.53 -11.97 -13.91
N VAL A 214 -12.94 -10.85 -13.30
CA VAL A 214 -13.72 -9.83 -14.03
C VAL A 214 -12.89 -9.20 -15.15
N ALA A 215 -11.58 -9.09 -14.93
CA ALA A 215 -10.56 -8.67 -15.88
C ALA A 215 -9.17 -8.96 -15.30
N ILE A 216 -8.16 -9.02 -16.17
CA ILE A 216 -6.74 -8.98 -15.75
C ILE A 216 -6.22 -7.55 -15.93
N ARG A 217 -5.99 -6.86 -14.83
CA ARG A 217 -5.55 -5.46 -14.79
C ARG A 217 -4.28 -5.31 -13.97
N LEU A 218 -3.60 -4.18 -14.15
CA LEU A 218 -2.57 -3.77 -13.21
C LEU A 218 -3.26 -3.40 -11.90
N ILE A 219 -2.86 -4.06 -10.83
CA ILE A 219 -3.38 -3.85 -9.48
C ILE A 219 -2.23 -3.46 -8.55
N HIS A 220 -2.52 -2.59 -7.59
CA HIS A 220 -1.57 -2.13 -6.59
C HIS A 220 -1.38 -3.17 -5.48
N ASN A 221 -2.45 -3.88 -5.10
CA ASN A 221 -2.54 -4.82 -3.97
C ASN A 221 -2.35 -4.21 -2.57
N ASP A 222 -2.23 -2.88 -2.49
CA ASP A 222 -2.08 -2.16 -1.22
C ASP A 222 -2.61 -0.72 -1.33
N PHE A 223 -3.61 -0.49 -2.19
CA PHE A 223 -4.10 0.86 -2.44
C PHE A 223 -4.89 1.39 -1.24
N ARG A 224 -4.36 2.42 -0.58
CA ARG A 224 -4.92 3.05 0.61
C ARG A 224 -4.59 4.53 0.66
N PHE A 225 -5.34 5.29 1.45
CA PHE A 225 -5.09 6.73 1.63
C PHE A 225 -3.68 7.04 2.15
N ASP A 226 -3.11 6.18 3.00
CA ASP A 226 -1.76 6.38 3.55
C ASP A 226 -0.62 6.05 2.56
N ASN A 227 -0.99 5.59 1.35
CA ASN A 227 -0.11 5.42 0.19
C ASN A 227 -0.37 6.49 -0.89
N VAL A 228 -1.23 7.48 -0.64
CA VAL A 228 -1.52 8.58 -1.56
C VAL A 228 -0.86 9.87 -1.08
N VAL A 229 -0.33 10.64 -2.04
CA VAL A 229 0.24 11.97 -1.80
C VAL A 229 -0.68 13.03 -2.40
N LEU A 230 -1.12 13.97 -1.56
CA LEU A 230 -1.92 15.13 -1.93
C LEU A 230 -1.03 16.35 -2.16
N ASP A 231 -1.40 17.21 -3.11
CA ASP A 231 -0.76 18.51 -3.30
C ASP A 231 -1.01 19.39 -2.06
N VAL A 232 0.04 20.05 -1.55
CA VAL A 232 -0.09 20.92 -0.37
C VAL A 232 -0.87 22.19 -0.69
N ASN A 233 -0.80 22.67 -1.93
CA ASN A 233 -1.50 23.88 -2.36
C ASN A 233 -2.94 23.59 -2.81
N ASP A 234 -3.23 22.35 -3.21
CA ASP A 234 -4.57 21.88 -3.56
C ASP A 234 -4.81 20.48 -2.96
N PRO A 235 -5.34 20.38 -1.73
CA PRO A 235 -5.49 19.11 -1.04
C PRO A 235 -6.53 18.18 -1.67
N LEU A 236 -7.24 18.60 -2.71
CA LEU A 236 -8.11 17.71 -3.50
C LEU A 236 -7.33 16.98 -4.60
N LYS A 237 -6.13 17.44 -4.95
CA LYS A 237 -5.34 16.89 -6.04
C LYS A 237 -4.41 15.79 -5.54
N VAL A 238 -4.60 14.58 -6.08
CA VAL A 238 -3.66 13.47 -5.89
C VAL A 238 -2.48 13.63 -6.84
N ILE A 239 -1.28 13.77 -6.29
CA ILE A 239 -0.02 13.92 -7.05
C ILE A 239 0.82 12.65 -7.06
N GLY A 240 0.51 11.67 -6.20
CA GLY A 240 1.31 10.46 -6.05
C GLY A 240 0.55 9.28 -5.48
N VAL A 241 0.94 8.08 -5.92
CA VAL A 241 0.64 6.78 -5.34
C VAL A 241 1.97 6.11 -5.06
N LEU A 242 2.18 5.68 -3.82
CA LEU A 242 3.42 5.13 -3.29
C LEU A 242 3.28 3.62 -3.02
N ASP A 243 4.41 2.96 -2.76
CA ASP A 243 4.47 1.57 -2.29
C ASP A 243 3.99 0.51 -3.30
N TRP A 244 4.70 0.41 -4.42
CA TRP A 244 4.38 -0.47 -5.54
C TRP A 244 4.97 -1.89 -5.39
N GLU A 245 5.51 -2.25 -4.22
CA GLU A 245 6.18 -3.53 -3.99
C GLU A 245 5.26 -4.75 -4.24
N MET A 246 3.96 -4.59 -3.97
CA MET A 246 2.94 -5.64 -4.14
C MET A 246 2.25 -5.63 -5.51
N ALA A 247 2.58 -4.67 -6.38
CA ALA A 247 1.89 -4.49 -7.65
C ALA A 247 2.02 -5.72 -8.55
N THR A 248 0.96 -6.13 -9.24
CA THR A 248 0.97 -7.28 -10.14
C THR A 248 -0.17 -7.21 -11.17
N LEU A 249 -0.32 -8.24 -11.98
CA LEU A 249 -1.52 -8.44 -12.79
C LEU A 249 -2.49 -9.37 -12.09
N GLY A 250 -3.74 -8.95 -11.95
CA GLY A 250 -4.78 -9.73 -11.32
C GLY A 250 -6.16 -9.12 -11.45
N ASP A 251 -7.10 -9.68 -10.69
CA ASP A 251 -8.48 -9.21 -10.65
C ASP A 251 -8.57 -7.86 -9.90
N PRO A 252 -9.08 -6.78 -10.53
CA PRO A 252 -9.19 -5.47 -9.90
C PRO A 252 -10.13 -5.43 -8.68
N LEU A 253 -11.10 -6.35 -8.57
CA LEU A 253 -12.01 -6.41 -7.43
C LEU A 253 -11.36 -7.05 -6.21
N MET A 254 -10.34 -7.90 -6.40
CA MET A 254 -9.51 -8.40 -5.30
C MET A 254 -8.67 -7.28 -4.67
N ASP A 255 -8.20 -6.32 -5.47
CA ASP A 255 -7.49 -5.14 -4.98
C ASP A 255 -8.47 -4.19 -4.29
N LEU A 256 -9.64 -3.91 -4.89
CA LEU A 256 -10.69 -3.11 -4.24
C LEU A 256 -11.15 -3.73 -2.92
N GLY A 257 -11.40 -5.04 -2.87
CA GLY A 257 -11.76 -5.76 -1.64
C GLY A 257 -10.66 -5.65 -0.58
N SER A 258 -9.39 -5.71 -1.00
CA SER A 258 -8.24 -5.50 -0.11
C SER A 258 -8.19 -4.07 0.44
N SER A 259 -8.42 -3.05 -0.39
CA SER A 259 -8.53 -1.65 0.04
C SER A 259 -9.67 -1.45 1.05
N LEU A 260 -10.83 -2.05 0.79
CA LEU A 260 -12.01 -1.95 1.64
C LEU A 260 -11.86 -2.68 2.98
N ALA A 261 -10.99 -3.68 3.08
CA ALA A 261 -10.66 -4.32 4.36
C ALA A 261 -10.00 -3.36 5.36
N TYR A 262 -9.30 -2.33 4.87
CA TYR A 262 -8.75 -1.25 5.70
C TYR A 262 -9.72 -0.06 5.85
N TRP A 263 -10.86 -0.06 5.16
CA TRP A 263 -11.81 1.03 5.15
C TRP A 263 -12.69 1.00 6.39
N VAL A 264 -12.33 1.81 7.37
CA VAL A 264 -13.15 2.02 8.57
C VAL A 264 -14.21 3.06 8.24
N GLN A 265 -15.48 2.67 8.36
CA GLN A 265 -16.65 3.50 8.14
C GLN A 265 -17.04 4.25 9.43
N ALA A 266 -17.77 5.36 9.30
CA ALA A 266 -18.19 6.18 10.44
C ALA A 266 -19.10 5.46 11.44
N ASP A 267 -19.87 4.48 10.99
CA ASP A 267 -20.82 3.68 11.77
C ASP A 267 -20.27 2.30 12.18
N ASP A 268 -19.03 1.96 11.84
CA ASP A 268 -18.39 0.74 12.34
C ASP A 268 -18.33 0.75 13.88
N ASP A 269 -18.26 -0.44 14.48
CA ASP A 269 -18.12 -0.59 15.92
C ASP A 269 -16.78 -0.02 16.44
N MET A 270 -16.69 0.14 17.76
CA MET A 270 -15.52 0.73 18.41
C MET A 270 -14.23 -0.05 18.18
N PHE A 271 -14.31 -1.37 17.99
CA PHE A 271 -13.15 -2.21 17.80
C PHE A 271 -12.54 -1.96 16.41
N MET A 272 -13.36 -1.92 15.36
CA MET A 272 -12.88 -1.53 14.02
C MET A 272 -12.43 -0.07 13.97
N LYS A 273 -13.11 0.85 14.67
CA LYS A 273 -12.64 2.24 14.79
C LYS A 273 -11.26 2.35 15.44
N GLY A 274 -10.92 1.43 16.35
CA GLY A 274 -9.60 1.34 16.95
C GLY A 274 -8.49 0.89 16.00
N SER A 275 -8.81 0.22 14.89
CA SER A 275 -7.82 -0.28 13.92
C SER A 275 -7.45 0.74 12.83
N ARG A 276 -8.07 1.93 12.85
CA ARG A 276 -7.90 2.98 11.83
C ARG A 276 -6.44 3.33 11.56
N ARG A 277 -6.06 3.29 10.29
CA ARG A 277 -4.80 3.83 9.76
C ARG A 277 -4.98 4.98 8.76
N GLN A 278 -6.21 5.15 8.28
CA GLN A 278 -6.63 6.12 7.29
C GLN A 278 -7.90 6.86 7.73
N PRO A 279 -8.24 8.01 7.12
CA PRO A 279 -9.30 8.87 7.61
C PRO A 279 -10.66 8.56 7.00
N THR A 280 -10.90 7.31 6.60
CA THR A 280 -12.10 6.88 5.85
C THR A 280 -13.41 6.96 6.63
N ASN A 281 -13.36 7.25 7.93
CA ASN A 281 -14.51 7.48 8.78
C ASN A 281 -14.83 8.99 8.97
N ALA A 282 -14.04 9.88 8.37
CA ALA A 282 -14.27 11.32 8.45
C ALA A 282 -15.60 11.70 7.79
N ARG A 283 -16.21 12.79 8.25
CA ARG A 283 -17.46 13.32 7.65
C ARG A 283 -17.22 13.62 6.17
N GLY A 284 -18.11 13.13 5.30
CA GLY A 284 -18.02 13.27 3.85
C GLY A 284 -17.40 12.08 3.13
N MET A 285 -16.66 11.20 3.83
CA MET A 285 -16.17 9.95 3.24
C MET A 285 -17.31 9.01 2.87
N LEU A 286 -17.11 8.25 1.78
CA LEU A 286 -18.08 7.25 1.34
C LEU A 286 -18.16 6.06 2.30
N THR A 287 -19.34 5.47 2.40
CA THR A 287 -19.53 4.11 2.92
C THR A 287 -18.91 3.08 1.99
N ARG A 288 -18.59 1.88 2.48
CA ARG A 288 -18.03 0.81 1.63
C ARG A 288 -18.96 0.46 0.46
N GLU A 289 -20.28 0.44 0.72
CA GLU A 289 -21.33 0.24 -0.29
C GLU A 289 -21.29 1.31 -1.39
N GLU A 290 -21.18 2.59 -1.01
CA GLU A 290 -21.05 3.69 -1.96
C GLU A 290 -19.75 3.60 -2.77
N VAL A 291 -18.63 3.19 -2.15
CA VAL A 291 -17.36 2.97 -2.85
C VAL A 291 -17.51 1.89 -3.91
N ILE A 292 -18.10 0.73 -3.57
CA ILE A 292 -18.33 -0.38 -4.51
C ILE A 292 -19.18 0.09 -5.69
N ARG A 293 -20.29 0.78 -5.41
CA ARG A 293 -21.19 1.29 -6.45
C ARG A 293 -20.52 2.32 -7.35
N TYR A 294 -19.81 3.29 -6.77
CA TYR A 294 -19.08 4.30 -7.52
C TYR A 294 -18.01 3.66 -8.41
N TYR A 295 -17.24 2.72 -7.86
CA TYR A 295 -16.23 2.00 -8.60
C TYR A 295 -16.81 1.21 -9.78
N ALA A 296 -17.92 0.49 -9.57
CA ALA A 296 -18.63 -0.22 -10.62
C ALA A 296 -19.09 0.73 -11.74
N GLU A 297 -19.68 1.88 -11.39
CA GLU A 297 -20.13 2.89 -12.35
C GLU A 297 -18.96 3.42 -13.22
N LYS A 298 -17.81 3.73 -12.60
CA LYS A 298 -16.67 4.34 -13.31
C LYS A 298 -15.85 3.36 -14.16
N THR A 299 -15.83 2.09 -13.75
CA THR A 299 -15.05 1.04 -14.42
C THR A 299 -15.87 0.26 -15.44
N GLY A 300 -17.19 0.14 -15.22
CA GLY A 300 -18.06 -0.78 -15.96
C GLY A 300 -17.88 -2.25 -15.60
N PHE A 301 -17.06 -2.57 -14.58
CA PHE A 301 -16.92 -3.94 -14.10
C PHE A 301 -18.17 -4.35 -13.33
N SER A 302 -18.65 -5.58 -13.55
CA SER A 302 -19.68 -6.14 -12.68
C SER A 302 -19.10 -6.35 -11.29
N VAL A 303 -19.83 -5.87 -10.29
CA VAL A 303 -19.55 -6.10 -8.86
C VAL A 303 -20.54 -7.09 -8.26
N ASP A 304 -21.14 -7.94 -9.10
CA ASP A 304 -21.90 -9.08 -8.63
C ASP A 304 -21.01 -9.92 -7.69
N ASN A 305 -21.61 -10.46 -6.64
CA ASN A 305 -20.92 -11.31 -5.68
C ASN A 305 -19.82 -10.60 -4.86
N PHE A 306 -19.96 -9.29 -4.62
CA PHE A 306 -18.94 -8.53 -3.88
C PHE A 306 -18.72 -8.98 -2.42
N ASP A 307 -19.64 -9.75 -1.85
CA ASP A 307 -19.44 -10.44 -0.58
C ASP A 307 -18.17 -11.30 -0.61
N PHE A 308 -17.88 -11.99 -1.72
CA PHE A 308 -16.67 -12.78 -1.88
C PHE A 308 -15.41 -11.92 -1.73
N TYR A 309 -15.33 -10.80 -2.47
CA TYR A 309 -14.18 -9.91 -2.43
C TYR A 309 -14.03 -9.22 -1.07
N THR A 310 -15.14 -8.93 -0.39
CA THR A 310 -15.14 -8.38 0.98
C THR A 310 -14.58 -9.38 1.98
N VAL A 311 -15.07 -10.62 1.97
CA VAL A 311 -14.56 -11.70 2.84
C VAL A 311 -13.09 -12.00 2.52
N TYR A 312 -12.71 -12.05 1.24
CA TYR A 312 -11.32 -12.23 0.83
C TYR A 312 -10.42 -11.12 1.38
N GLY A 313 -10.82 -9.85 1.24
CA GLY A 313 -10.05 -8.71 1.74
C GLY A 313 -9.81 -8.78 3.25
N LEU A 314 -10.88 -9.07 4.02
CA LEU A 314 -10.79 -9.24 5.48
C LEU A 314 -9.92 -10.45 5.87
N PHE A 315 -10.07 -11.59 5.18
CA PHE A 315 -9.25 -12.77 5.40
C PHE A 315 -7.76 -12.51 5.10
N ARG A 316 -7.47 -11.83 3.98
CA ARG A 316 -6.11 -11.41 3.63
C ARG A 316 -5.52 -10.51 4.72
N LEU A 317 -6.28 -9.52 5.20
CA LEU A 317 -5.85 -8.64 6.30
C LEU A 317 -5.57 -9.44 7.58
N ALA A 318 -6.43 -10.39 7.93
CA ALA A 318 -6.22 -11.29 9.05
C ALA A 318 -4.95 -12.13 8.88
N GLY A 319 -4.69 -12.67 7.68
CA GLY A 319 -3.45 -13.39 7.38
C GLY A 319 -2.17 -12.53 7.51
N ILE A 320 -2.23 -11.25 7.12
CA ILE A 320 -1.12 -10.30 7.32
C ILE A 320 -0.90 -10.06 8.81
N ALA A 321 -1.96 -9.69 9.54
CA ALA A 321 -1.91 -9.43 10.97
C ALA A 321 -1.42 -10.67 11.75
N GLN A 322 -1.89 -11.87 11.39
CA GLN A 322 -1.52 -13.11 12.05
C GLN A 322 -0.04 -13.46 11.85
N GLN A 323 0.54 -13.25 10.67
CA GLN A 323 1.98 -13.45 10.44
C GLN A 323 2.84 -12.49 11.28
N ILE A 324 2.39 -11.26 11.51
CA ILE A 324 3.05 -10.30 12.40
C ILE A 324 2.89 -10.74 13.85
N TYR A 325 1.68 -11.14 14.24
CA TYR A 325 1.37 -11.59 15.59
C TYR A 325 2.15 -12.82 16.00
N LYS A 326 2.26 -13.84 15.11
CA LYS A 326 3.09 -15.02 15.34
C LYS A 326 4.53 -14.66 15.65
N ARG A 327 5.15 -13.79 14.83
CA ARG A 327 6.53 -13.32 15.07
C ARG A 327 6.67 -12.60 16.41
N PHE A 328 5.67 -11.82 16.80
CA PHE A 328 5.65 -11.18 18.12
C PHE A 328 5.58 -12.22 19.26
N LYS A 329 4.67 -13.20 19.15
CA LYS A 329 4.49 -14.27 20.14
C LYS A 329 5.73 -15.15 20.31
N GLU A 330 6.47 -15.38 19.23
CA GLU A 330 7.75 -16.11 19.22
C GLU A 330 8.94 -15.26 19.71
N GLY A 331 8.75 -13.98 20.03
CA GLY A 331 9.82 -13.07 20.44
C GLY A 331 10.70 -12.55 19.30
N ASN A 332 10.36 -12.88 18.05
CA ASN A 332 11.04 -12.45 16.82
C ASN A 332 10.67 -11.03 16.38
N ALA A 333 9.62 -10.43 16.97
CA ALA A 333 9.27 -9.02 16.81
C ALA A 333 8.99 -8.41 18.19
N ARG A 334 9.54 -7.21 18.47
CA ARG A 334 9.53 -6.61 19.82
C ARG A 334 8.60 -5.42 19.99
N ASN A 335 7.88 -5.00 18.94
CA ASN A 335 6.97 -3.86 19.04
C ASN A 335 5.73 -4.24 19.87
N PRO A 336 5.48 -3.62 21.03
CA PRO A 336 4.32 -3.93 21.88
C PRO A 336 2.98 -3.74 21.17
N ALA A 337 2.91 -2.88 20.15
CA ALA A 337 1.70 -2.67 19.37
C ALA A 337 1.25 -3.93 18.62
N PHE A 338 2.13 -4.91 18.38
CA PHE A 338 1.78 -6.16 17.72
C PHE A 338 0.98 -7.11 18.62
N ALA A 339 0.98 -6.91 19.95
CA ALA A 339 0.18 -7.71 20.87
C ALA A 339 -1.33 -7.62 20.58
N THR A 340 -1.80 -6.49 20.05
CA THR A 340 -3.22 -6.28 19.73
C THR A 340 -3.68 -7.01 18.47
N PHE A 341 -2.75 -7.58 17.69
CA PHE A 341 -3.08 -8.21 16.42
C PHE A 341 -3.79 -9.55 16.60
N GLY A 342 -3.53 -10.31 17.67
CA GLY A 342 -4.26 -11.55 17.97
C GLY A 342 -5.77 -11.31 18.13
N PRO A 343 -6.20 -10.43 19.06
CA PRO A 343 -7.61 -10.04 19.16
C PRO A 343 -8.19 -9.47 17.86
N PHE A 344 -7.39 -8.72 17.10
CA PHE A 344 -7.83 -8.18 15.81
C PHE A 344 -8.09 -9.26 14.76
N VAL A 345 -7.26 -10.31 14.71
CA VAL A 345 -7.46 -11.47 13.84
C VAL A 345 -8.77 -12.18 14.17
N SER A 346 -9.04 -12.45 15.45
CA SER A 346 -10.31 -13.07 15.88
C SER A 346 -11.52 -12.21 15.54
N TYR A 347 -11.41 -10.88 15.68
CA TYR A 347 -12.48 -9.96 15.27
C TYR A 347 -12.75 -10.00 13.76
N LEU A 348 -11.71 -10.02 12.92
CA LEU A 348 -11.86 -10.13 11.47
C LEU A 348 -12.52 -11.45 11.05
N GLU A 349 -12.25 -12.54 11.76
CA GLU A 349 -12.95 -13.82 11.56
C GLU A 349 -14.45 -13.68 11.77
N GLN A 350 -14.85 -13.08 12.90
CA GLN A 350 -16.26 -12.88 13.22
C GLN A 350 -16.96 -11.99 12.19
N ARG A 351 -16.28 -10.96 11.68
CA ARG A 351 -16.81 -10.15 10.56
C ARG A 351 -17.01 -10.99 9.30
N CYS A 352 -16.04 -11.84 8.94
CA CYS A 352 -16.17 -12.73 7.78
C CYS A 352 -17.37 -13.65 7.95
N LEU A 353 -17.50 -14.32 9.11
CA LEU A 353 -18.61 -15.22 9.40
C LEU A 353 -19.96 -14.49 9.37
N GLY A 354 -20.04 -13.26 9.87
CA GLY A 354 -21.24 -12.43 9.81
C GLY A 354 -21.67 -12.10 8.38
N ILE A 355 -20.72 -11.79 7.50
CA ILE A 355 -20.98 -11.56 6.06
C ILE A 355 -21.41 -12.87 5.40
N ILE A 356 -20.67 -13.96 5.63
CA ILE A 356 -20.98 -15.30 5.07
C ILE A 356 -22.41 -15.73 5.43
N ALA A 357 -22.85 -15.50 6.67
CA ALA A 357 -24.19 -15.87 7.13
C ALA A 357 -25.33 -15.09 6.45
N GLN A 358 -25.04 -13.89 5.93
CA GLN A 358 -26.01 -13.02 5.25
C GLN A 358 -25.88 -13.07 3.72
N SER A 359 -24.76 -13.63 3.23
CA SER A 359 -24.45 -13.66 1.82
C SER A 359 -25.44 -14.51 1.04
N LYS A 360 -25.70 -14.10 -0.20
CA LYS A 360 -26.60 -14.81 -1.13
C LYS A 360 -25.85 -15.70 -2.13
N LEU A 361 -24.55 -15.93 -1.92
CA LEU A 361 -23.67 -16.72 -2.78
C LEU A 361 -23.73 -18.23 -2.57
#